data_AF-A0A1I3PNP0-F1
#
_entry.id   AF-A0A1I3PNP0-F1
#
_cell.length_a   1.000
_cell.length_b   1.000
_cell.length_c   1.000
_cell.angle_alpha   90.00
_cell.angle_beta   90.00
_cell.angle_gamma   90.00
#
_symmetry.space_group_name_H-M   'P 1'
#
loop_
_entity.id
_entity.type
_entity.pdbx_description
1 polymer ?
#
loop_
_entity_poly.entity_id
_entity_poly.type
_entity_poly.pdbx_seq_one_letter_code
_entity_poly.pdbx_strand_id
1 'polypeptide(L)'
;MDDYLVEFDDYKEFTVGEFIEILRRKKGRHLNDLKVKDLTYFNNQLITPGHGVYIFKEDDAIILVGKARNVSFTERIAKHLDIRPDAWFNRLMYVKSRQILGDNFKTTLDKTESFKEASLYAFEHYSLILINMENAKQIDQFESILRGTANPLNKYKTKTYSKNLVLKEI
;
A
#
# COMPACT_ATOMS: atom_id res chain seq x y z
N MET A 1 -2.54 -13.65 16.20
CA MET A 1 -1.92 -12.32 16.37
C MET A 1 -2.16 -11.56 15.09
N ASP A 2 -2.52 -10.29 15.16
CA ASP A 2 -2.77 -9.50 13.97
C ASP A 2 -1.51 -9.42 13.11
N ASP A 3 -1.65 -9.48 11.79
CA ASP A 3 -0.55 -9.70 10.86
C ASP A 3 -0.48 -8.58 9.82
N TYR A 4 -0.53 -7.32 10.27
CA TYR A 4 -0.59 -6.15 9.38
C TYR A 4 0.52 -5.13 9.59
N LEU A 5 1.35 -5.27 10.61
CA LEU A 5 2.52 -4.42 10.84
C LEU A 5 3.82 -5.19 10.58
N VAL A 6 4.80 -4.50 9.98
CA VAL A 6 6.18 -4.93 9.80
C VAL A 6 7.09 -3.81 10.27
N GLU A 7 8.02 -4.10 11.16
CA GLU A 7 9.12 -3.19 11.48
C GLU A 7 10.22 -3.40 10.44
N PHE A 8 10.56 -2.37 9.66
CA PHE A 8 11.55 -2.52 8.59
C PHE A 8 12.92 -2.97 9.10
N ASP A 9 13.28 -2.51 10.29
CA ASP A 9 14.57 -2.76 10.92
C ASP A 9 14.82 -4.23 11.23
N ASP A 10 13.76 -5.02 11.45
CA ASP A 10 13.84 -6.47 11.71
C ASP A 10 14.29 -7.26 10.47
N TYR A 11 14.27 -6.66 9.29
CA TYR A 11 14.55 -7.33 8.01
C TYR A 11 15.74 -6.74 7.26
N LYS A 12 16.57 -5.91 7.90
CA LYS A 12 17.72 -5.24 7.25
C LYS A 12 18.68 -6.18 6.52
N GLU A 13 18.83 -7.41 6.99
CA GLU A 13 19.71 -8.41 6.36
C GLU A 13 19.07 -9.16 5.19
N PHE A 14 17.78 -8.99 4.95
CA PHE A 14 17.07 -9.62 3.83
C PHE A 14 17.36 -8.88 2.54
N THR A 15 17.27 -9.59 1.43
CA THR A 15 17.16 -8.98 0.10
C THR A 15 15.77 -8.42 -0.14
N VAL A 16 15.66 -7.46 -1.06
CA VAL A 16 14.37 -6.92 -1.52
C VAL A 16 13.43 -8.05 -2.00
N GLY A 17 13.96 -9.06 -2.68
CA GLY A 17 13.20 -10.21 -3.15
C GLY A 17 12.58 -11.02 -2.00
N GLU A 18 13.38 -11.37 -1.00
CA GLU A 18 12.90 -12.12 0.17
C GLU A 18 11.88 -11.32 0.96
N PHE A 19 12.11 -10.02 1.14
CA PHE A 19 11.17 -9.14 1.83
C PHE A 19 9.83 -9.03 1.09
N ILE A 20 9.84 -8.96 -0.25
CA ILE A 20 8.61 -8.99 -1.04
C ILE A 20 7.84 -10.29 -0.81
N GLU A 21 8.51 -11.45 -0.77
CA GLU A 21 7.82 -12.72 -0.50
C GLU A 21 7.20 -12.77 0.89
N ILE A 22 7.83 -12.15 1.90
CA ILE A 22 7.23 -11.97 3.22
C ILE A 22 5.96 -11.13 3.13
N LEU A 23 6.02 -9.98 2.46
CA LEU A 23 4.86 -9.09 2.28
C LEU A 23 3.71 -9.77 1.50
N ARG A 24 4.03 -10.66 0.55
CA ARG A 24 3.01 -11.44 -0.18
C ARG A 24 2.31 -12.43 0.72
N ARG A 25 3.04 -13.15 1.57
CA ARG A 25 2.47 -14.16 2.48
C ARG A 25 1.73 -13.57 3.67
N LYS A 26 2.07 -12.33 4.04
CA LYS A 26 1.49 -11.61 5.17
C LYS A 26 0.01 -11.30 4.90
N LYS A 27 -0.89 -11.59 5.84
CA LYS A 27 -2.33 -11.43 5.62
C LYS A 27 -2.75 -9.97 5.48
N GLY A 28 -2.13 -9.08 6.26
CA GLY A 28 -2.56 -7.69 6.35
C GLY A 28 -3.85 -7.52 7.14
N ARG A 29 -4.34 -6.28 7.21
CA ARG A 29 -5.63 -5.92 7.80
C ARG A 29 -6.61 -5.65 6.68
N HIS A 30 -7.67 -6.45 6.60
CA HIS A 30 -8.72 -6.27 5.62
C HIS A 30 -9.32 -4.86 5.72
N LEU A 31 -9.52 -4.19 4.59
CA LEU A 31 -9.97 -2.79 4.60
C LEU A 31 -11.37 -2.64 5.19
N ASN A 32 -12.28 -3.59 4.97
CA ASN A 32 -13.60 -3.58 5.60
C ASN A 32 -13.55 -3.61 7.14
N ASP A 33 -12.49 -4.18 7.71
CA ASP A 33 -12.30 -4.32 9.17
C ASP A 33 -11.28 -3.32 9.73
N LEU A 34 -10.77 -2.42 8.88
CA LEU A 34 -9.77 -1.45 9.26
C LEU A 34 -10.40 -0.35 10.13
N LYS A 35 -9.91 -0.23 11.36
CA LYS A 35 -10.28 0.83 12.29
C LYS A 35 -9.18 1.88 12.31
N VAL A 36 -9.55 3.12 12.63
CA VAL A 36 -8.57 4.20 12.84
C VAL A 36 -7.49 3.80 13.85
N LYS A 37 -7.87 3.08 14.92
CA LYS A 37 -6.94 2.56 15.92
C LYS A 37 -5.84 1.68 15.32
N ASP A 38 -6.13 0.90 14.28
CA ASP A 38 -5.14 0.01 13.66
C ASP A 38 -4.03 0.78 12.93
N LEU A 39 -4.28 2.06 12.58
CA LEU A 39 -3.30 2.95 11.95
C LEU A 39 -2.40 3.69 12.94
N THR A 40 -2.66 3.52 14.24
CA THR A 40 -1.94 4.17 15.34
C THR A 40 -1.38 3.15 16.33
N TYR A 41 -2.04 2.00 16.47
CA TYR A 41 -1.68 0.94 17.41
C TYR A 41 -1.61 -0.41 16.70
N PHE A 42 -0.73 -1.28 17.18
CA PHE A 42 -0.65 -2.69 16.81
C PHE A 42 -0.58 -3.53 18.08
N ASN A 43 -1.48 -4.51 18.24
CA ASN A 43 -1.60 -5.31 19.47
C ASN A 43 -1.64 -4.47 20.77
N ASN A 44 -2.40 -3.36 20.75
CA ASN A 44 -2.51 -2.37 21.84
C ASN A 44 -1.22 -1.59 22.18
N GLN A 45 -0.17 -1.72 21.40
CA GLN A 45 1.04 -0.91 21.52
C GLN A 45 1.04 0.21 20.48
N LEU A 46 1.50 1.39 20.86
CA LEU A 46 1.61 2.53 19.94
C LEU A 46 2.65 2.19 18.86
N ILE A 47 2.30 2.42 17.60
CA ILE A 47 3.24 2.31 16.49
C ILE A 47 4.10 3.57 16.51
N THR A 48 5.35 3.43 16.93
CA THR A 48 6.34 4.51 16.93
C THR A 48 7.39 4.19 15.88
N PRO A 49 7.67 5.09 14.91
CA PRO A 49 7.20 6.47 14.85
C PRO A 49 5.82 6.65 14.18
N GLY A 50 5.20 5.58 13.66
CA GLY A 50 3.85 5.64 13.10
C GLY A 50 3.81 6.22 11.68
N HIS A 51 4.92 6.07 10.96
CA HIS A 51 5.13 6.52 9.59
C HIS A 51 6.08 5.55 8.87
N GLY A 52 6.13 5.59 7.54
CA GLY A 52 6.83 4.57 6.76
C GLY A 52 6.25 4.32 5.38
N VAL A 53 6.31 3.06 4.95
CA VAL A 53 5.70 2.59 3.70
C VAL A 53 4.44 1.79 4.03
N TYR A 54 3.46 1.81 3.15
CA TYR A 54 2.27 0.97 3.26
C TYR A 54 1.94 0.30 1.93
N ILE A 55 1.28 -0.84 2.02
CA ILE A 55 0.91 -1.67 0.88
C ILE A 55 -0.57 -1.97 0.94
N PHE A 56 -1.25 -1.82 -0.20
CA PHE A 56 -2.53 -2.48 -0.44
C PHE A 56 -2.28 -3.72 -1.29
N LYS A 57 -2.82 -4.86 -0.85
CA LYS A 57 -2.73 -6.15 -1.53
C LYS A 57 -4.12 -6.76 -1.72
N GLU A 58 -4.23 -7.64 -2.68
CA GLU A 58 -5.38 -8.52 -2.94
C GLU A 58 -4.80 -9.93 -3.07
N ASP A 59 -5.19 -10.82 -2.16
CA ASP A 59 -4.49 -12.10 -1.96
C ASP A 59 -2.96 -11.86 -1.95
N ASP A 60 -2.17 -12.65 -2.67
CA ASP A 60 -0.71 -12.50 -2.72
C ASP A 60 -0.22 -11.35 -3.64
N ALA A 61 -1.11 -10.64 -4.34
CA ALA A 61 -0.74 -9.58 -5.27
C ALA A 61 -0.58 -8.23 -4.56
N ILE A 62 0.60 -7.61 -4.70
CA ILE A 62 0.83 -6.23 -4.26
C ILE A 62 0.21 -5.29 -5.30
N ILE A 63 -0.87 -4.59 -4.91
CA ILE A 63 -1.66 -3.75 -5.81
C ILE A 63 -1.14 -2.32 -5.82
N LEU A 64 -0.86 -1.76 -4.63
CA LEU A 64 -0.30 -0.42 -4.49
C LEU A 64 0.76 -0.39 -3.40
N VAL A 65 1.82 0.37 -3.66
CA VAL A 65 2.82 0.76 -2.67
C VAL A 65 2.75 2.26 -2.49
N GLY A 66 2.67 2.74 -1.25
CA GLY A 66 2.71 4.17 -0.95
C GLY A 66 3.48 4.46 0.31
N LYS A 67 3.62 5.76 0.64
CA LYS A 67 4.42 6.20 1.79
C LYS A 67 3.77 7.31 2.60
N ALA A 68 4.01 7.25 3.89
CA ALA A 68 3.71 8.26 4.89
C ALA A 68 5.07 8.75 5.44
N ARG A 69 5.69 9.74 4.78
CA ARG A 69 7.00 10.26 5.20
C ARG A 69 6.88 11.38 6.22
N ASN A 70 6.17 12.45 5.85
CA ASN A 70 6.06 13.68 6.65
C ASN A 70 4.79 13.73 7.52
N VAL A 71 4.01 12.65 7.51
CA VAL A 71 2.70 12.55 8.16
C VAL A 71 2.52 11.13 8.65
N SER A 72 1.64 10.90 9.61
CA SER A 72 1.36 9.56 10.13
C SER A 72 0.64 8.67 9.11
N PHE A 73 0.67 7.36 9.34
CA PHE A 73 -0.16 6.41 8.61
C PHE A 73 -1.64 6.80 8.65
N THR A 74 -2.13 7.24 9.82
CA THR A 74 -3.52 7.66 10.00
C THR A 74 -3.89 8.79 9.04
N GLU A 75 -3.08 9.85 8.97
CA GLU A 75 -3.36 10.99 8.09
C GLU A 75 -3.22 10.60 6.61
N ARG A 76 -2.19 9.83 6.25
CA ARG A 76 -1.93 9.48 4.85
C ARG A 76 -2.94 8.50 4.30
N ILE A 77 -3.35 7.50 5.08
CA ILE A 77 -4.26 6.44 4.64
C ILE A 77 -5.69 6.94 4.56
N ALA A 78 -6.12 7.81 5.48
CA ALA A 78 -7.43 8.45 5.37
C ALA A 78 -7.61 9.23 4.06
N LYS A 79 -6.54 9.86 3.54
CA LYS A 79 -6.57 10.54 2.22
C LYS A 79 -6.79 9.59 1.05
N HIS A 80 -6.52 8.30 1.24
CA HIS A 80 -6.88 7.30 0.24
C HIS A 80 -8.38 7.01 0.24
N LEU A 81 -9.07 7.15 1.36
CA LEU A 81 -10.50 6.84 1.44
C LEU A 81 -11.40 8.04 1.03
N ASP A 82 -10.80 9.06 0.41
CA ASP A 82 -11.50 10.24 -0.07
C ASP A 82 -12.08 10.00 -1.46
N ILE A 83 -13.41 9.96 -1.55
CA ILE A 83 -14.17 9.66 -2.77
C ILE A 83 -14.38 10.88 -3.68
N ARG A 84 -13.94 12.07 -3.26
CA ARG A 84 -14.12 13.28 -4.09
C ARG A 84 -13.37 13.11 -5.41
N PRO A 85 -13.92 13.50 -6.57
CA PRO A 85 -13.32 13.23 -7.89
C PRO A 85 -11.85 13.62 -8.05
N ASP A 86 -11.41 14.66 -7.35
CA ASP A 86 -10.03 15.17 -7.41
C ASP A 86 -9.09 14.54 -6.36
N ALA A 87 -9.59 13.64 -5.52
CA ALA A 87 -8.78 12.93 -4.55
C ALA A 87 -7.83 11.93 -5.25
N TRP A 88 -6.60 11.85 -4.74
CA TRP A 88 -5.51 11.10 -5.35
C TRP A 88 -5.80 9.59 -5.51
N PHE A 89 -6.62 9.01 -4.64
CA PHE A 89 -6.96 7.58 -4.67
C PHE A 89 -7.79 7.16 -5.87
N ASN A 90 -8.50 8.09 -6.51
CA ASN A 90 -9.34 7.78 -7.66
C ASN A 90 -8.55 7.17 -8.82
N ARG A 91 -7.21 7.34 -8.86
CA ARG A 91 -6.38 6.71 -9.89
C ARG A 91 -6.08 5.24 -9.63
N LEU A 92 -5.96 4.81 -8.36
CA LEU A 92 -5.85 3.38 -8.03
C LEU A 92 -7.15 2.68 -8.40
N MET A 93 -8.27 3.29 -7.99
CA MET A 93 -9.61 2.82 -8.29
C MET A 93 -9.81 2.77 -9.80
N TYR A 94 -9.49 3.84 -10.53
CA TYR A 94 -9.53 3.88 -11.99
C TYR A 94 -8.80 2.72 -12.68
N VAL A 95 -7.57 2.40 -12.28
CA VAL A 95 -6.79 1.35 -12.94
C VAL A 95 -7.37 -0.04 -12.64
N LYS A 96 -7.79 -0.29 -11.40
CA LYS A 96 -8.44 -1.55 -11.05
C LYS A 96 -9.87 -1.65 -11.62
N SER A 97 -10.67 -0.57 -11.63
CA SER A 97 -11.97 -0.49 -12.33
C SER A 97 -11.83 -0.91 -13.78
N ARG A 98 -10.79 -0.46 -14.49
CA ARG A 98 -10.55 -0.88 -15.88
C ARG A 98 -10.16 -2.36 -16.01
N GLN A 99 -9.53 -2.95 -15.00
CA GLN A 99 -9.20 -4.38 -14.97
C GLN A 99 -10.39 -5.26 -14.58
N ILE A 100 -11.21 -4.83 -13.62
CA ILE A 100 -12.39 -5.58 -13.11
C ILE A 100 -13.60 -5.41 -14.05
N LEU A 101 -13.91 -4.18 -14.46
CA LEU A 101 -15.12 -3.86 -15.23
C LEU A 101 -14.93 -4.06 -16.75
N GLY A 102 -13.69 -4.26 -17.20
CA GLY A 102 -13.36 -4.51 -18.61
C GLY A 102 -13.96 -3.45 -19.56
N ASP A 103 -14.60 -3.92 -20.63
CA ASP A 103 -15.22 -3.09 -21.67
C ASP A 103 -16.45 -2.30 -21.19
N ASN A 104 -16.96 -2.54 -19.97
CA ASN A 104 -18.07 -1.79 -19.37
C ASN A 104 -17.63 -0.44 -18.77
N PHE A 105 -16.35 -0.09 -18.85
CA PHE A 105 -15.83 1.21 -18.41
C PHE A 105 -16.30 2.34 -19.36
N LYS A 106 -17.49 2.88 -19.11
CA LYS A 106 -18.12 3.94 -19.90
C LYS A 106 -17.52 5.33 -19.65
N THR A 107 -17.51 6.16 -20.69
CA THR A 107 -16.83 7.46 -20.69
C THR A 107 -17.58 8.56 -19.92
N THR A 108 -16.79 9.29 -19.13
CA THR A 108 -16.97 10.66 -18.59
C THR A 108 -18.09 10.97 -17.58
N LEU A 109 -19.33 10.51 -17.73
CA LEU A 109 -20.41 10.71 -16.73
C LEU A 109 -20.50 9.55 -15.71
N ASP A 110 -20.03 8.35 -16.09
CA ASP A 110 -19.97 7.12 -15.27
C ASP A 110 -18.76 7.05 -14.32
N LYS A 111 -17.89 8.06 -14.29
CA LYS A 111 -16.65 8.03 -13.50
C LYS A 111 -16.91 7.95 -11.99
N THR A 112 -17.88 8.71 -11.49
CA THR A 112 -18.19 8.76 -10.05
C THR A 112 -18.79 7.45 -9.55
N GLU A 113 -19.72 6.85 -10.30
CA GLU A 113 -20.29 5.54 -9.94
C GLU A 113 -19.23 4.43 -10.07
N SER A 114 -18.41 4.46 -11.12
CA SER A 114 -17.27 3.54 -11.26
C SER A 114 -16.26 3.64 -10.10
N PHE A 115 -16.06 4.84 -9.54
CA PHE A 115 -15.20 5.03 -8.38
C PHE A 115 -15.82 4.49 -7.10
N LYS A 116 -17.13 4.64 -6.92
CA LYS A 116 -17.85 4.04 -5.78
C LYS A 116 -17.77 2.52 -5.83
N GLU A 117 -18.10 1.91 -6.97
CA GLU A 117 -18.05 0.45 -7.15
C GLU A 117 -16.65 -0.10 -6.89
N ALA A 118 -15.64 0.55 -7.46
CA ALA A 118 -14.28 0.13 -7.20
C ALA A 118 -13.91 0.31 -5.73
N SER A 119 -14.28 1.45 -5.11
CA SER A 119 -13.98 1.72 -3.70
C SER A 119 -14.56 0.61 -2.82
N LEU A 120 -15.80 0.23 -3.08
CA LEU A 120 -16.46 -0.88 -2.41
C LEU A 120 -15.70 -2.19 -2.61
N TYR A 121 -15.32 -2.52 -3.85
CA TYR A 121 -14.49 -3.69 -4.14
C TYR A 121 -13.16 -3.67 -3.36
N ALA A 122 -12.48 -2.53 -3.29
CA ALA A 122 -11.24 -2.43 -2.51
C ALA A 122 -11.50 -2.67 -1.02
N PHE A 123 -12.60 -2.16 -0.45
CA PHE A 123 -12.98 -2.47 0.92
C PHE A 123 -13.24 -3.97 1.12
N GLU A 124 -13.88 -4.63 0.15
CA GLU A 124 -14.30 -6.03 0.20
C GLU A 124 -13.17 -7.05 -0.08
N HIS A 125 -12.11 -6.64 -0.78
CA HIS A 125 -11.09 -7.57 -1.25
C HIS A 125 -9.65 -7.20 -0.86
N TYR A 126 -9.39 -5.94 -0.49
CA TYR A 126 -8.01 -5.53 -0.21
C TYR A 126 -7.66 -5.62 1.26
N SER A 127 -6.38 -5.86 1.50
CA SER A 127 -5.76 -5.79 2.81
C SER A 127 -4.62 -4.78 2.83
N LEU A 128 -4.45 -4.14 3.99
CA LEU A 128 -3.40 -3.17 4.28
C LEU A 128 -2.25 -3.83 5.04
N ILE A 129 -1.02 -3.55 4.63
CA ILE A 129 0.18 -3.80 5.43
C ILE A 129 0.87 -2.45 5.69
N LEU A 130 1.24 -2.22 6.94
CA LEU A 130 2.06 -1.10 7.38
C LEU A 130 3.50 -1.58 7.55
N ILE A 131 4.44 -0.82 7.00
CA ILE A 131 5.87 -1.04 7.15
C ILE A 131 6.42 0.19 7.86
N ASN A 132 6.58 0.06 9.18
CA ASN A 132 7.03 1.14 10.04
C ASN A 132 8.53 1.34 9.89
N MET A 133 8.94 2.61 9.75
CA MET A 133 10.31 3.00 9.42
C MET A 133 10.66 4.29 10.12
N GLU A 134 11.84 4.38 10.73
CA GLU A 134 12.29 5.58 11.45
C GLU A 134 12.89 6.65 10.53
N ASN A 135 13.57 6.23 9.46
CA ASN A 135 14.37 7.14 8.65
C ASN A 135 13.60 7.65 7.42
N ALA A 136 13.28 8.93 7.42
CA ALA A 136 12.54 9.58 6.33
C ALA A 136 13.17 9.46 4.94
N LYS A 137 14.50 9.40 4.83
CA LYS A 137 15.20 9.22 3.55
C LYS A 137 15.07 7.78 3.06
N GLN A 138 15.19 6.80 3.97
CA GLN A 138 14.99 5.39 3.64
C GLN A 138 13.55 5.12 3.18
N ILE A 139 12.55 5.79 3.77
CA ILE A 139 11.15 5.67 3.32
C ILE A 139 11.00 6.00 1.82
N ASP A 140 11.61 7.10 1.36
CA ASP A 140 11.53 7.52 -0.03
C ASP A 140 12.22 6.53 -0.98
N GLN A 141 13.41 6.06 -0.59
CA GLN A 141 14.19 5.11 -1.39
C GLN A 141 13.49 3.75 -1.45
N PHE A 142 12.99 3.27 -0.30
CA PHE A 142 12.35 1.98 -0.17
C PHE A 142 11.01 1.90 -0.90
N GLU A 143 10.16 2.93 -0.80
CA GLU A 143 8.94 3.03 -1.61
C GLU A 143 9.26 2.96 -3.10
N SER A 144 10.32 3.65 -3.53
CA SER A 144 10.73 3.65 -4.94
C SER A 144 11.20 2.26 -5.39
N ILE A 145 11.98 1.58 -4.55
CA ILE A 145 12.46 0.22 -4.80
C ILE A 145 11.29 -0.75 -4.94
N LEU A 146 10.38 -0.80 -3.97
CA LEU A 146 9.21 -1.67 -4.00
C LEU A 146 8.35 -1.43 -5.24
N ARG A 147 8.14 -0.18 -5.65
CA ARG A 147 7.41 0.13 -6.89
C ARG A 147 8.13 -0.35 -8.15
N GLY A 148 9.45 -0.41 -8.14
CA GLY A 148 10.25 -0.90 -9.27
C GLY A 148 10.46 -2.41 -9.29
N THR A 149 10.12 -3.14 -8.22
CA THR A 149 10.40 -4.59 -8.09
C THR A 149 9.16 -5.45 -7.84
N ALA A 150 8.18 -4.95 -7.09
CA ALA A 150 6.98 -5.70 -6.71
C ALA A 150 5.88 -5.71 -7.78
N ASN A 151 6.08 -4.95 -8.87
CA ASN A 151 5.12 -4.79 -9.98
C ASN A 151 3.70 -4.32 -9.57
N PRO A 152 3.54 -3.31 -8.67
CA PRO A 152 2.21 -2.78 -8.34
C PRO A 152 1.59 -2.02 -9.53
N LEU A 153 0.29 -1.74 -9.45
CA LEU A 153 -0.41 -0.92 -10.44
C LEU A 153 0.18 0.49 -10.56
N ASN A 154 0.71 1.02 -9.46
CA ASN A 154 1.38 2.32 -9.44
C ASN A 154 2.90 2.24 -9.69
N LYS A 155 3.41 1.17 -10.30
CA LYS A 155 4.85 1.04 -10.63
C LYS A 155 5.39 2.20 -11.45
N TYR A 156 6.68 2.46 -11.31
CA TYR A 156 7.37 3.35 -12.23
C TYR A 156 7.53 2.68 -13.60
N LYS A 157 7.37 3.45 -14.69
CA LYS A 157 7.54 2.93 -16.05
C LYS A 157 8.99 2.65 -16.42
N THR A 158 9.93 3.40 -15.81
CA THR A 158 11.35 3.43 -16.20
C THR A 158 12.31 3.03 -15.09
N LYS A 159 11.85 2.92 -13.84
CA LYS A 159 12.71 2.54 -12.72
C LYS A 159 12.54 1.06 -12.43
N THR A 160 13.65 0.33 -12.45
CA THR A 160 13.74 -1.06 -12.04
C THR A 160 14.89 -1.18 -11.04
N TYR A 161 14.78 -2.14 -10.13
CA TYR A 161 15.83 -2.41 -9.13
C TYR A 161 16.10 -3.91 -9.05
N SER A 162 17.30 -4.26 -8.58
CA SER A 162 17.63 -5.65 -8.34
C SER A 162 16.86 -6.20 -7.15
N LYS A 163 16.32 -7.42 -7.28
CA LYS A 163 15.74 -8.15 -6.14
C LYS A 163 16.80 -8.61 -5.14
N ASN A 164 18.08 -8.67 -5.54
CA ASN A 164 19.18 -9.10 -4.67
C ASN A 164 19.78 -7.96 -3.85
N LEU A 165 19.27 -6.72 -3.98
CA LEU A 165 19.69 -5.60 -3.15
C LEU A 165 19.35 -5.90 -1.69
N VAL A 166 20.32 -5.74 -0.78
CA VAL A 166 20.12 -5.99 0.65
C VAL A 166 19.48 -4.76 1.29
N LEU A 167 18.48 -4.97 2.16
CA LEU A 167 17.68 -3.88 2.73
C LEU A 167 18.50 -2.90 3.58
N LYS A 168 19.59 -3.34 4.22
CA LYS A 168 20.49 -2.46 4.98
C LYS A 168 21.25 -1.44 4.13
N GLU A 169 21.32 -1.65 2.82
CA GLU A 169 21.99 -0.74 1.86
C GLU A 169 21.05 0.37 1.37
N ILE A 170 19.79 0.38 1.85
CA ILE A 170 18.74 1.34 1.49
C ILE A 170 18.75 2.55 2.41
#